data_AF-X0PML1-F1
#
_entry.id   AF-X0PML1-F1
#
_cell.length_a   1.000
_cell.length_b   1.000
_cell.length_c   1.000
_cell.angle_alpha   90.00
_cell.angle_beta   90.00
_cell.angle_gamma   90.00
#
_symmetry.space_group_name_H-M   'P 1'
#
loop_
_entity.id
_entity.type
_entity.pdbx_description
1 polymer ?
#
loop_
_entity_poly.entity_id
_entity_poly.type
_entity_poly.pdbx_seq_one_letter_code
_entity_poly.pdbx_strand_id
1 'polypeptide(L)' 'MMQSKYTELPIIDYRGKPIKLAYHVTYTMRLKNGYILALKPGEHLMRIPNLLATQPKQKRA' A
#
# COMPACT_ATOMS: atom_id res chain seq x y z
N MET A 1 -12.14 28.94 10.52
CA MET A 1 -11.35 27.71 10.72
C MET A 1 -11.26 26.98 9.38
N MET A 2 -10.10 26.96 8.73
CA MET A 2 -9.92 26.26 7.45
C MET A 2 -9.96 24.74 7.71
N GLN A 3 -11.06 24.09 7.36
CA GLN A 3 -11.13 22.63 7.24
C GLN A 3 -10.32 22.25 6.00
N SER A 4 -9.06 21.92 6.21
CA SER A 4 -8.28 21.26 5.19
C SER A 4 -8.88 19.87 4.96
N LYS A 5 -9.54 19.68 3.81
CA LYS A 5 -10.09 18.40 3.35
C LYS A 5 -8.95 17.44 2.94
N TYR A 6 -8.00 17.18 3.84
CA TYR A 6 -7.04 16.10 3.62
C TYR A 6 -7.75 14.81 3.99
N THR A 7 -8.25 14.10 2.97
CA THR A 7 -8.74 12.73 3.13
C THR A 7 -7.59 11.90 3.71
N GLU A 8 -7.76 11.42 4.94
CA GLU A 8 -6.77 10.55 5.58
C GLU A 8 -6.63 9.27 4.74
N LEU A 9 -5.46 9.10 4.11
CA LEU A 9 -5.17 7.91 3.33
C LEU A 9 -4.86 6.75 4.28
N PRO A 10 -5.40 5.55 4.02
CA PRO A 10 -5.10 4.38 4.84
C PRO A 10 -3.61 4.05 4.75
N ILE A 11 -3.00 3.78 5.91
CA ILE A 11 -1.62 3.31 6.01
C ILE A 11 -1.65 1.78 6.12
N ILE A 12 -0.94 1.09 5.23
CA ILE A 12 -0.92 -0.37 5.15
C ILE A 12 0.50 -0.92 5.27
N ASP A 13 0.64 -2.13 5.79
CA ASP A 13 1.90 -2.87 5.89
C ASP A 13 2.28 -3.55 4.57
N TYR A 14 3.43 -4.22 4.58
CA TYR A 14 3.96 -5.00 3.44
C TYR A 14 3.05 -6.15 2.96
N ARG A 15 2.03 -6.54 3.73
CA ARG A 15 1.01 -7.55 3.37
C ARG A 15 -0.32 -6.93 2.97
N GLY A 16 -0.42 -5.60 2.98
CA GLY A 16 -1.63 -4.86 2.65
C GLY A 16 -2.63 -4.72 3.80
N LYS A 17 -2.23 -5.00 5.04
CA LYS A 17 -3.10 -4.82 6.22
C LYS A 17 -2.99 -3.39 6.75
N PRO A 18 -4.10 -2.74 7.14
CA PRO A 18 -4.05 -1.44 7.81
C PRO A 18 -3.22 -1.51 9.10
N ILE A 19 -2.34 -0.54 9.30
CA ILE A 19 -1.54 -0.43 10.51
C ILE A 19 -1.56 0.97 11.10
N LYS A 20 -1.39 1.05 12.42
CA LYS A 20 -1.02 2.28 13.11
C LYS A 20 0.51 2.35 13.20
N LEU A 21 1.07 3.52 12.89
CA LEU A 21 2.51 3.73 13.03
C LEU A 21 2.89 3.67 14.51
N ALA A 22 3.89 2.86 14.83
CA ALA A 22 4.48 2.82 16.16
C ALA A 22 5.56 3.91 16.30
N TYR A 23 5.64 4.51 17.50
CA TYR A 23 6.71 5.44 17.83
C TYR A 23 8.08 4.76 17.82
N HIS A 24 9.13 5.52 17.52
CA HIS A 24 10.53 5.06 17.47
C HIS A 24 10.81 3.94 16.46
N VAL A 25 9.93 3.75 15.47
CA VAL A 25 10.14 2.82 14.35
C VAL A 25 10.32 3.65 13.07
N THR A 26 11.41 3.42 12.37
CA THR A 26 11.66 4.04 11.07
C THR A 26 10.90 3.29 9.98
N TYR A 27 10.01 3.98 9.28
CA TYR A 27 9.27 3.41 8.16
C TYR A 27 9.73 4.01 6.84
N THR A 28 9.87 3.17 5.82
CA THR A 28 9.90 3.63 4.42
C THR A 28 8.47 3.80 3.93
N MET A 29 8.08 5.03 3.66
CA MET A 29 6.72 5.39 3.23
C MET A 29 6.64 5.48 1.70
N ARG A 30 5.63 4.86 1.09
CA ARG A 30 5.37 4.96 -0.35
C ARG A 30 3.89 5.24 -0.62
N LEU A 31 3.61 6.30 -1.35
CA LEU A 31 2.25 6.62 -1.78
C LEU A 31 1.88 5.80 -3.04
N LYS A 32 0.73 5.14 -3.03
CA LYS A 32 0.22 4.34 -4.15
C LYS A 32 -1.30 4.39 -4.22
N ASN A 33 -1.87 4.69 -5.39
CA ASN A 33 -3.29 4.50 -5.74
C ASN A 33 -4.31 4.69 -4.58
N GLY A 34 -4.18 5.77 -3.79
CA GLY A 34 -5.09 6.09 -2.69
C GLY A 34 -4.78 5.45 -1.33
N TYR A 35 -3.58 4.91 -1.13
CA TYR A 35 -3.09 4.43 0.16
C TYR A 35 -1.60 4.73 0.36
N ILE A 36 -1.14 4.61 1.61
CA ILE A 36 0.25 4.76 1.99
C ILE A 36 0.78 3.40 2.45
N LEU A 37 1.82 2.90 1.78
CA LEU A 37 2.54 1.71 2.20
C LEU A 37 3.64 2.10 3.19
N ALA A 38 3.62 1.53 4.38
CA ALA A 38 4.63 1.71 5.41
C ALA A 38 5.42 0.40 5.59
N LEU A 39 6.71 0.44 5.29
CA LEU A 39 7.62 -0.71 5.39
C LEU A 39 8.63 -0.49 6.51
N LYS A 40 8.78 -1.47 7.41
CA LYS A 40 9.88 -1.49 8.39
C LYS A 40 11.19 -1.93 7.73
N PRO A 41 12.34 -1.76 8.41
CA PRO A 41 13.62 -2.26 7.90
C PRO A 41 13.54 -3.77 7.64
N GLY A 42 13.92 -4.19 6.43
CA GLY A 42 13.86 -5.59 5.99
C GLY A 42 12.50 -6.07 5.46
N GLU A 43 11.44 -5.27 5.57
CA GLU A 43 10.15 -5.60 4.98
C GLU A 43 10.11 -5.20 3.50
N HIS A 44 9.68 -6.15 2.67
CA HIS A 44 9.44 -5.95 1.26
C HIS A 44 7.98 -6.23 0.95
N LEU A 45 7.40 -5.42 0.05
CA LEU A 45 6.03 -5.63 -0.41
C LEU A 45 5.85 -7.06 -0.91
N MET A 46 4.96 -7.80 -0.26
CA MET A 46 4.62 -9.16 -0.67
C MET A 46 3.82 -9.08 -1.98
N ARG A 47 4.38 -9.65 -3.06
CA ARG A 47 3.62 -9.82 -4.31
C ARG A 47 2.53 -10.85 -4.07
N ILE A 48 1.29 -10.50 -4.40
CA ILE A 48 0.19 -11.46 -4.37
C ILE A 48 0.43 -12.46 -5.51
N PRO A 49 0.66 -13.76 -5.21
CA PRO A 49 1.05 -14.74 -6.23
C PRO A 49 -0.03 -14.95 -7.30
N ASN A 50 -1.31 -14.70 -6.97
CA ASN A 50 -2.44 -15.00 -7.85
C ASN A 50 -2.84 -13.85 -8.80
N LEU A 51 -2.20 -12.68 -8.72
CA LEU A 51 -2.56 -11.55 -9.60
C LEU A 51 -2.04 -11.71 -11.04
N LEU A 52 -1.14 -12.67 -11.29
CA LEU A 52 -0.54 -12.93 -12.59
C LEU A 52 -1.21 -14.11 -13.34
N ALA A 53 -2.15 -14.83 -12.71
CA ALA A 53 -2.67 -16.09 -13.23
C ALA A 53 -3.94 -15.99 -14.10
N THR A 54 -4.59 -14.83 -14.21
CA THR A 54 -5.93 -14.77 -14.83
C THR A 54 -6.20 -13.48 -15.61
N GLN A 55 -5.31 -13.11 -16.53
CA GLN A 55 -5.78 -12.41 -17.73
C GLN A 55 -5.43 -13.25 -18.95
N PRO A 56 -6.35 -14.11 -19.46
CA PRO A 56 -6.22 -14.53 -20.84
C PRO A 56 -6.14 -13.25 -21.66
N LYS A 57 -5.02 -13.06 -22.39
CA LYS A 57 -4.89 -11.98 -23.37
C LYS A 57 -6.10 -12.07 -24.28
N GLN A 58 -7.09 -11.20 -24.09
CA GLN A 58 -8.17 -11.03 -25.06
C GLN A 58 -7.50 -10.52 -26.33
N LYS A 59 -7.23 -11.43 -27.27
CA LYS A 59 -6.94 -11.07 -28.66
C LYS A 59 -8.16 -10.30 -29.13
N ARG A 60 -8.02 -8.99 -29.30
CA ARG A 60 -8.99 -8.22 -30.08
C ARG A 60 -8.83 -8.70 -31.52
N ALA A 61 -9.91 -9.28 -32.05
CA ALA A 61 -10.07 -9.62 -33.45
C ALA A 61 -10.13 -8.36 -34.30
#